data_AF-A0A920H4K6-F1
#
_entry.id   AF-A0A920H4K6-F1
#
_cell.length_a   1.000
_cell.length_b   1.000
_cell.length_c   1.000
_cell.angle_alpha   90.00
_cell.angle_beta   90.00
_cell.angle_gamma   90.00
#
_symmetry.space_group_name_H-M   'P 1'
#
loop_
_entity.id
_entity.type
_entity.pdbx_description
1 polymer ?
#
loop_
_entity_poly.entity_id
_entity_poly.type
_entity_poly.pdbx_seq_one_letter_code
_entity_poly.pdbx_strand_id
1 'polypeptide(L)'
;MAFELKKIFDDKLCQQVITKFNFNLEDPSTFQEDYHNCFKDFIILSLSENSSHTKEERNKIYIEASAYLRKSENLLLGMPHPAGSMSYKLKKMSETLDKVVTQKKNNNAIRFIEKNLARSFVRFWNIYSDNKVNGSESIENHEIIEFFMISIEQAYLHYSEIEWFNSCNLDDLKNLFKSI
;
A
#
# COMPACT_ATOMS: atom_id res chain seq x y z
N MET A 1 -18.97 0.59 13.11
CA MET A 1 -18.15 1.81 13.16
C MET A 1 -17.31 1.80 11.89
N ALA A 2 -17.44 2.80 11.01
CA ALA A 2 -16.64 2.86 9.79
C ALA A 2 -15.19 3.20 10.18
N PHE A 3 -14.21 2.52 9.59
CA PHE A 3 -12.80 2.84 9.79
C PHE A 3 -12.51 4.20 9.14
N GLU A 4 -12.03 5.17 9.93
CA GLU A 4 -11.62 6.49 9.44
C GLU A 4 -10.10 6.62 9.55
N LEU A 5 -9.46 7.04 8.46
CA LEU A 5 -8.01 7.26 8.44
C LEU A 5 -7.66 8.52 9.23
N LYS A 6 -6.66 8.41 10.10
CA LYS A 6 -6.03 9.56 10.76
C LYS A 6 -5.49 10.51 9.69
N LYS A 7 -5.70 11.81 9.89
CA LYS A 7 -5.01 12.87 9.15
C LYS A 7 -3.55 12.92 9.60
N ILE A 8 -2.63 12.63 8.69
CA ILE A 8 -1.19 12.45 8.95
C ILE A 8 -0.40 13.75 8.81
N PHE A 9 -0.72 14.52 7.77
CA PHE A 9 -0.11 15.79 7.42
C PHE A 9 -0.96 16.96 7.92
N ASP A 10 -0.51 17.61 8.99
CA ASP A 10 -1.11 18.85 9.49
C ASP A 10 -0.71 20.06 8.64
N ASP A 11 -1.36 21.20 8.87
CA ASP A 11 -1.14 22.43 8.10
C ASP A 11 0.30 22.94 8.25
N LYS A 12 0.89 22.74 9.43
CA LYS A 12 2.25 23.15 9.74
C LYS A 12 3.27 22.39 8.88
N LEU A 13 3.15 21.07 8.82
CA LEU A 13 4.02 20.24 7.98
C LEU A 13 3.78 20.54 6.50
N CYS A 14 2.53 20.73 6.07
CA CYS A 14 2.22 21.11 4.69
C CYS A 14 2.95 22.41 4.31
N GLN A 15 2.84 23.46 5.11
CA GLN A 15 3.56 24.72 4.86
C GLN A 15 5.08 24.56 4.83
N GLN A 16 5.63 23.71 5.70
CA GLN A 16 7.06 23.41 5.72
C GLN A 16 7.52 22.74 4.43
N VAL A 17 6.82 21.71 3.96
CA VAL A 17 7.21 21.00 2.71
C VAL A 17 6.97 21.87 1.48
N ILE A 18 5.88 22.64 1.43
CA ILE A 18 5.62 23.60 0.34
C ILE A 18 6.77 24.58 0.21
N THR A 19 7.21 25.16 1.33
CA THR A 19 8.30 26.13 1.36
C THR A 19 9.64 25.48 1.02
N LYS A 20 9.93 24.31 1.61
CA LYS A 20 11.21 23.61 1.45
C LYS A 20 11.46 23.16 0.01
N PHE A 21 10.44 22.62 -0.65
CA PHE A 21 10.54 22.07 -2.00
C PHE A 21 10.02 23.02 -3.09
N ASN A 22 9.71 24.27 -2.71
CA ASN A 22 9.21 25.32 -3.61
C ASN A 22 8.04 24.84 -4.49
N PHE A 23 7.04 24.20 -3.87
CA PHE A 23 5.87 23.73 -4.59
C PHE A 23 5.02 24.91 -5.06
N ASN A 24 4.64 24.88 -6.34
CA ASN A 24 3.77 25.85 -6.96
C ASN A 24 2.31 25.45 -6.73
N LEU A 25 1.59 26.24 -5.94
CA LEU A 25 0.20 26.00 -5.60
C LEU A 25 -0.69 26.88 -6.45
N GLU A 26 -1.19 26.34 -7.57
CA GLU A 26 -2.28 27.00 -8.31
C GLU A 26 -3.56 27.03 -7.47
N ASP A 27 -3.81 25.97 -6.69
CA ASP A 27 -4.87 25.89 -5.68
C ASP A 27 -4.33 25.32 -4.35
N PRO A 28 -4.08 26.17 -3.34
CA PRO A 28 -3.61 25.72 -2.03
C PRO A 28 -4.59 24.83 -1.27
N SER A 29 -5.88 24.85 -1.64
CA SER A 29 -6.93 24.15 -0.88
C SER A 29 -6.91 22.64 -1.07
N THR A 30 -6.36 22.14 -2.19
CA THR A 30 -6.33 20.71 -2.51
C THR A 30 -5.02 20.03 -2.12
N PHE A 31 -3.93 20.78 -1.91
CA PHE A 31 -2.60 20.22 -1.65
C PHE A 31 -2.59 19.23 -0.49
N GLN A 32 -3.15 19.63 0.65
CA GLN A 32 -3.17 18.79 1.85
C GLN A 32 -3.97 17.51 1.61
N GLU A 33 -5.13 17.61 0.96
CA GLU A 33 -5.97 16.45 0.65
C GLU A 33 -5.26 15.48 -0.31
N ASP A 34 -4.66 15.99 -1.38
CA ASP A 34 -3.86 15.20 -2.31
C ASP A 34 -2.66 14.53 -1.63
N TYR A 35 -2.04 15.23 -0.69
CA TYR A 35 -0.91 14.73 0.07
C TYR A 35 -1.34 13.57 1.00
N HIS A 36 -2.48 13.69 1.70
CA HIS A 36 -3.06 12.56 2.45
C HIS A 36 -3.46 11.41 1.53
N ASN A 37 -4.04 11.72 0.36
CA ASN A 37 -4.49 10.72 -0.60
C ASN A 37 -3.33 9.89 -1.16
N CYS A 38 -2.10 10.41 -1.24
CA CYS A 38 -0.92 9.64 -1.61
C CYS A 38 -0.70 8.40 -0.71
N PHE A 39 -1.02 8.50 0.58
CA PHE A 39 -0.83 7.42 1.56
C PHE A 39 -2.07 6.57 1.81
N LYS A 40 -3.24 7.02 1.38
CA LYS A 40 -4.52 6.39 1.71
C LYS A 40 -4.54 4.90 1.40
N ASP A 41 -4.23 4.54 0.16
CA ASP A 41 -4.24 3.14 -0.28
C ASP A 41 -3.15 2.33 0.40
N PHE A 42 -1.95 2.92 0.56
CA PHE A 42 -0.85 2.27 1.25
C PHE A 42 -1.24 1.90 2.68
N ILE A 43 -1.79 2.83 3.44
CA ILE A 43 -2.16 2.60 4.85
C ILE A 43 -3.30 1.60 4.98
N ILE A 44 -4.35 1.72 4.16
CA ILE A 44 -5.45 0.76 4.18
C ILE A 44 -4.91 -0.65 3.91
N LEU A 45 -4.09 -0.81 2.88
CA LEU A 45 -3.53 -2.11 2.51
C LEU A 45 -2.57 -2.63 3.56
N SER A 46 -1.65 -1.81 4.06
CA SER A 46 -0.70 -2.19 5.11
C SER A 46 -1.41 -2.57 6.42
N LEU A 47 -2.44 -1.84 6.83
CA LEU A 47 -3.23 -2.19 8.01
C LEU A 47 -4.10 -3.43 7.79
N SER A 48 -4.59 -3.65 6.57
CA SER A 48 -5.33 -4.88 6.24
C SER A 48 -4.43 -6.12 6.26
N GLU A 49 -3.17 -5.99 5.84
CA GLU A 49 -2.16 -7.05 5.96
C GLU A 49 -1.68 -7.23 7.40
N ASN A 50 -1.64 -6.14 8.19
CA ASN A 50 -1.31 -6.10 9.61
C ASN A 50 -2.53 -6.21 10.54
N SER A 51 -3.64 -6.83 10.08
CA SER A 51 -4.81 -7.07 10.94
C SER A 51 -4.35 -7.63 12.29
N SER A 52 -4.99 -7.22 13.39
CA SER A 52 -4.71 -7.56 14.81
C SER A 52 -4.48 -9.05 15.15
N HIS A 53 -4.61 -9.92 14.16
CA HIS A 53 -4.24 -11.31 14.17
C HIS A 53 -2.73 -11.46 13.89
N THR A 54 -2.05 -12.18 14.78
CA THR A 54 -0.73 -12.78 14.51
C THR A 54 -0.75 -13.52 13.18
N LYS A 55 0.43 -13.72 12.57
CA LYS A 55 0.53 -14.49 11.31
C LYS A 55 -0.11 -15.87 11.47
N GLU A 56 0.07 -16.48 12.63
CA GLU A 56 -0.52 -17.76 13.02
C GLU A 56 -2.05 -17.70 13.03
N GLU A 57 -2.65 -16.65 13.62
CA GLU A 57 -4.09 -16.45 13.64
C GLU A 57 -4.67 -16.18 12.24
N ARG A 58 -4.02 -15.35 11.42
CA ARG A 58 -4.43 -15.14 10.01
C ARG A 58 -4.35 -16.42 9.20
N ASN A 59 -3.25 -17.15 9.35
CA ASN A 59 -3.07 -18.43 8.67
C ASN A 59 -4.13 -19.43 9.11
N LYS A 60 -4.51 -19.46 10.38
CA LYS A 60 -5.60 -20.30 10.87
C LYS A 60 -6.93 -19.96 10.20
N ILE A 61 -7.25 -18.67 10.07
CA ILE A 61 -8.47 -18.19 9.37
C ILE A 61 -8.44 -18.60 7.90
N TYR A 62 -7.31 -18.42 7.20
CA TYR A 62 -7.18 -18.79 5.79
C TYR A 62 -7.23 -20.30 5.56
N ILE A 63 -6.63 -21.11 6.45
CA ILE A 63 -6.73 -22.57 6.42
C ILE A 63 -8.19 -23.00 6.60
N GLU A 64 -8.89 -22.42 7.56
CA GLU A 64 -10.30 -22.71 7.83
C GLU A 64 -11.20 -22.31 6.65
N ALA A 65 -11.01 -21.11 6.09
CA ALA A 65 -11.71 -20.65 4.91
C ALA A 65 -11.43 -21.55 3.68
N SER A 66 -10.18 -21.96 3.46
CA SER A 66 -9.80 -22.90 2.39
C SER A 66 -10.54 -24.23 2.54
N ALA A 67 -10.64 -24.77 3.76
CA ALA A 67 -11.38 -25.99 4.03
C ALA A 67 -12.88 -25.86 3.72
N TYR A 68 -13.53 -24.76 4.11
CA TYR A 68 -14.94 -24.51 3.78
C TYR A 68 -15.18 -24.34 2.29
N LEU A 69 -14.27 -23.69 1.56
CA LEU A 69 -14.35 -23.54 0.11
C LEU A 69 -14.26 -24.89 -0.60
N ARG A 70 -13.34 -25.78 -0.20
CA ARG A 70 -13.25 -27.14 -0.75
C ARG A 70 -14.48 -27.99 -0.44
N LYS A 71 -15.03 -27.86 0.78
CA LYS A 71 -16.29 -28.53 1.13
C LYS A 71 -17.43 -28.05 0.21
N SER A 72 -17.50 -26.76 -0.06
CA SER A 72 -18.50 -26.16 -0.94
C SER A 72 -18.28 -26.52 -2.41
N GLU A 73 -17.02 -26.57 -2.88
CA GLU A 73 -16.64 -27.06 -4.20
C GLU A 73 -17.17 -28.48 -4.42
N ASN A 74 -16.90 -29.40 -3.48
CA ASN A 74 -17.32 -30.80 -3.60
C ASN A 74 -18.84 -30.97 -3.69
N LEU A 75 -19.61 -30.10 -3.03
CA LEU A 75 -21.07 -30.11 -3.10
C LEU A 75 -21.60 -29.67 -4.47
N LEU A 76 -20.86 -28.79 -5.15
CA LEU A 76 -21.25 -28.22 -6.44
C LEU A 76 -20.60 -28.93 -7.63
N LEU A 77 -19.63 -29.82 -7.38
CA LEU A 77 -18.91 -30.55 -8.40
C LEU A 77 -19.88 -31.47 -9.18
N GLY A 78 -19.86 -31.36 -10.51
CA GLY A 78 -20.75 -32.14 -11.39
C GLY A 78 -22.18 -31.63 -11.48
N MET A 79 -22.54 -30.55 -10.79
CA MET A 79 -23.85 -29.90 -10.95
C MET A 79 -23.96 -29.17 -12.31
N PRO A 80 -25.18 -29.00 -12.85
CA PRO A 80 -25.39 -28.19 -14.06
C PRO A 80 -25.04 -26.71 -13.84
N HIS A 81 -24.90 -25.97 -14.94
CA HIS A 81 -24.69 -24.52 -14.90
C HIS A 81 -25.88 -23.83 -14.23
N PRO A 82 -25.68 -22.84 -13.31
CA PRO A 82 -24.41 -22.19 -12.96
C PRO A 82 -23.63 -22.83 -11.80
N ALA A 83 -24.22 -23.77 -11.07
CA ALA A 83 -23.64 -24.38 -9.87
C ALA A 83 -22.30 -25.09 -10.17
N GLY A 84 -22.23 -25.86 -11.25
CA GLY A 84 -20.99 -26.51 -11.67
C GLY A 84 -19.87 -25.53 -12.00
N SER A 85 -20.19 -24.34 -12.55
CA SER A 85 -19.19 -23.29 -12.82
C SER A 85 -18.66 -22.68 -11.52
N MET A 86 -19.51 -22.57 -10.50
CA MET A 86 -19.11 -22.05 -9.20
C MET A 86 -18.12 -22.99 -8.49
N SER A 87 -18.21 -24.31 -8.68
CA SER A 87 -17.21 -25.25 -8.13
C SER A 87 -15.78 -24.91 -8.59
N TYR A 88 -15.59 -24.58 -9.87
CA TYR A 88 -14.29 -24.17 -10.41
C TYR A 88 -13.78 -22.84 -9.82
N LYS A 89 -14.69 -21.88 -9.56
CA LYS A 89 -14.34 -20.62 -8.90
C LYS A 89 -13.93 -20.84 -7.44
N LEU A 90 -14.69 -21.64 -6.70
CA LEU A 90 -14.39 -22.02 -5.32
C LEU A 90 -13.04 -22.75 -5.22
N LYS A 91 -12.76 -23.65 -6.17
CA LYS A 91 -11.46 -24.33 -6.28
C LYS A 91 -10.32 -23.31 -6.38
N LYS A 92 -10.38 -22.40 -7.35
CA LYS A 92 -9.36 -21.35 -7.53
C LYS A 92 -9.19 -20.46 -6.29
N MET A 93 -10.29 -20.13 -5.61
CA MET A 93 -10.24 -19.35 -4.38
C MET A 93 -9.52 -20.13 -3.26
N SER A 94 -9.80 -21.42 -3.08
CA SER A 94 -9.12 -22.26 -2.09
C SER A 94 -7.62 -22.39 -2.38
N GLU A 95 -7.24 -22.67 -3.63
CA GLU A 95 -5.84 -22.74 -4.07
C GLU A 95 -5.09 -21.42 -3.84
N THR A 96 -5.79 -20.28 -3.93
CA THR A 96 -5.21 -18.96 -3.66
C THR A 96 -4.94 -18.78 -2.17
N LEU A 97 -5.90 -19.15 -1.31
CA LEU A 97 -5.71 -19.10 0.14
C LEU A 97 -4.57 -20.02 0.60
N ASP A 98 -4.45 -21.22 0.04
CA ASP A 98 -3.35 -22.13 0.38
C ASP A 98 -1.98 -21.53 0.03
N LYS A 99 -1.88 -20.84 -1.11
CA LYS A 99 -0.66 -20.13 -1.52
C LYS A 99 -0.32 -19.01 -0.55
N VAL A 100 -1.33 -18.26 -0.07
CA VAL A 100 -1.12 -17.19 0.93
C VAL A 100 -0.60 -17.74 2.26
N VAL A 101 -1.11 -18.90 2.71
CA VAL A 101 -0.66 -19.55 3.95
C VAL A 101 0.77 -20.10 3.83
N THR A 102 1.11 -20.67 2.67
CA THR A 102 2.38 -21.37 2.43
C THR A 102 3.52 -20.44 1.99
N GLN A 103 3.21 -19.30 1.38
CA GLN A 103 4.23 -18.30 1.04
C GLN A 103 4.81 -17.66 2.31
N LYS A 104 6.12 -17.86 2.54
CA LYS A 104 6.93 -16.92 3.35
C LYS A 104 6.63 -15.51 2.82
N LYS A 105 6.36 -14.54 3.73
CA LYS A 105 5.99 -13.11 3.46
C LYS A 105 6.07 -12.82 1.97
N ASN A 106 4.93 -12.69 1.29
CA ASN A 106 4.88 -12.50 -0.15
C ASN A 106 5.48 -11.13 -0.49
N ASN A 107 6.81 -11.04 -0.47
CA ASN A 107 7.59 -9.81 -0.59
C ASN A 107 7.23 -9.06 -1.87
N ASN A 108 6.74 -9.77 -2.89
CA ASN A 108 6.29 -9.18 -4.14
C ASN A 108 5.00 -8.35 -3.99
N ALA A 109 4.06 -8.75 -3.14
CA ALA A 109 2.81 -8.01 -2.89
C ALA A 109 3.08 -6.76 -2.03
N ILE A 110 3.85 -6.93 -0.95
CA ILE A 110 4.29 -5.82 -0.10
C ILE A 110 5.08 -4.80 -0.94
N ARG A 111 6.05 -5.28 -1.73
CA ARG A 111 6.84 -4.40 -2.62
C ARG A 111 6.02 -3.76 -3.73
N PHE A 112 4.90 -4.37 -4.14
CA PHE A 112 3.96 -3.73 -5.06
C PHE A 112 3.24 -2.55 -4.39
N ILE A 113 2.80 -2.71 -3.14
CA ILE A 113 2.17 -1.65 -2.34
C ILE A 113 3.14 -0.48 -2.13
N GLU A 114 4.39 -0.76 -1.73
CA GLU A 114 5.46 0.23 -1.58
C GLU A 114 5.73 1.00 -2.89
N LYS A 115 5.83 0.27 -4.01
CA LYS A 115 6.03 0.88 -5.35
C LYS A 115 4.86 1.78 -5.74
N ASN A 116 3.63 1.40 -5.41
CA ASN A 116 2.47 2.22 -5.73
C ASN A 116 2.42 3.51 -4.90
N LEU A 117 2.86 3.47 -3.64
CA LEU A 117 3.06 4.68 -2.85
C LEU A 117 4.08 5.61 -3.52
N ALA A 118 5.25 5.09 -3.89
CA ALA A 118 6.29 5.87 -4.57
C ALA A 118 5.79 6.46 -5.91
N ARG A 119 5.05 5.70 -6.72
CA ARG A 119 4.42 6.22 -7.96
C ARG A 119 3.38 7.30 -7.72
N SER A 120 2.63 7.22 -6.61
CA SER A 120 1.66 8.25 -6.24
C SER A 120 2.37 9.55 -5.87
N PHE A 121 3.52 9.45 -5.19
CA PHE A 121 4.38 10.59 -4.92
C PHE A 121 5.01 11.21 -6.15
N VAL A 122 5.48 10.42 -7.12
CA VAL A 122 5.97 10.97 -8.40
C VAL A 122 4.87 11.76 -9.10
N ARG A 123 3.63 11.25 -9.09
CA ARG A 123 2.48 11.98 -9.65
C ARG A 123 2.19 13.26 -8.91
N PHE A 124 2.15 13.22 -7.58
CA PHE A 124 1.98 14.40 -6.74
C PHE A 124 3.06 15.45 -7.01
N TRP A 125 4.33 15.03 -7.01
CA TRP A 125 5.47 15.88 -7.30
C TRP A 125 5.34 16.53 -8.69
N ASN A 126 4.95 15.76 -9.70
CA ASN A 126 4.75 16.27 -11.05
C ASN A 126 3.55 17.20 -11.20
N ILE A 127 2.62 17.23 -10.24
CA ILE A 127 1.57 18.26 -10.21
C ILE A 127 2.16 19.54 -9.65
N TYR A 128 2.77 19.49 -8.46
CA TYR A 128 3.09 20.67 -7.66
C TYR A 128 4.51 21.23 -7.80
N SER A 129 5.47 20.47 -8.33
CA SER A 129 6.86 20.93 -8.51
C SER A 129 7.12 21.35 -9.95
N ASP A 130 7.89 22.41 -10.17
CA ASP A 130 8.39 22.76 -11.52
C ASP A 130 9.49 21.78 -11.98
N ASN A 131 10.20 21.15 -11.03
CA ASN A 131 11.25 20.16 -11.27
C ASN A 131 10.63 18.77 -11.56
N LYS A 132 9.91 18.64 -12.68
CA LYS A 132 9.19 17.40 -13.04
C LYS A 132 10.15 16.20 -13.11
N VAL A 133 9.65 15.04 -12.69
CA VAL A 133 10.35 13.76 -12.63
C VAL A 133 9.77 12.79 -13.65
N ASN A 134 10.57 12.34 -14.61
CA ASN A 134 10.17 11.36 -15.62
C ASN A 134 10.96 10.05 -15.47
N GLY A 135 10.27 8.93 -15.24
CA GLY A 135 10.88 7.60 -15.24
C GLY A 135 12.13 7.47 -14.33
N SER A 136 13.23 6.96 -14.88
CA SER A 136 14.49 6.70 -14.16
C SER A 136 15.24 7.94 -13.68
N GLU A 137 14.84 9.15 -14.09
CA GLU A 137 15.43 10.42 -13.62
C GLU A 137 15.02 10.73 -12.16
N SER A 138 14.00 10.04 -11.63
CA SER A 138 13.58 10.13 -10.21
C SER A 138 14.69 9.82 -9.21
N ILE A 139 15.68 9.03 -9.62
CA ILE A 139 16.79 8.56 -8.79
C ILE A 139 17.79 9.69 -8.51
N GLU A 140 17.97 10.59 -9.47
CA GLU A 140 18.90 11.73 -9.38
C GLU A 140 18.23 12.94 -8.69
N ASN A 141 16.91 12.96 -8.64
CA ASN A 141 16.16 13.97 -7.91
C ASN A 141 16.21 13.66 -6.39
N HIS A 142 17.23 14.18 -5.73
CA HIS A 142 17.39 14.07 -4.27
C HIS A 142 16.21 14.68 -3.49
N GLU A 143 15.51 15.67 -4.07
CA GLU A 143 14.45 16.40 -3.39
C GLU A 143 13.17 15.57 -3.24
N ILE A 144 12.76 14.82 -4.27
CA ILE A 144 11.58 13.94 -4.16
C ILE A 144 11.82 12.80 -3.15
N ILE A 145 13.04 12.26 -3.09
CA ILE A 145 13.39 11.22 -2.11
C ILE A 145 13.41 11.80 -0.70
N GLU A 146 13.94 13.01 -0.52
CA GLU A 146 13.92 13.71 0.77
C GLU A 146 12.48 14.06 1.20
N PHE A 147 11.65 14.52 0.29
CA PHE A 147 10.22 14.75 0.52
C PHE A 147 9.52 13.46 0.96
N PHE A 148 9.79 12.34 0.28
CA PHE A 148 9.24 11.04 0.64
C PHE A 148 9.69 10.57 2.03
N MET A 149 10.96 10.77 2.39
CA MET A 149 11.49 10.47 3.74
C MET A 149 10.74 11.25 4.82
N ILE A 150 10.63 12.58 4.68
CA ILE A 150 9.89 13.43 5.64
C ILE A 150 8.45 12.94 5.79
N SER A 151 7.84 12.52 4.69
CA SER A 151 6.48 12.00 4.67
C SER A 151 6.34 10.67 5.42
N ILE A 152 7.30 9.74 5.23
CA ILE A 152 7.34 8.46 5.95
C ILE A 152 7.54 8.69 7.45
N GLU A 153 8.46 9.57 7.84
CA GLU A 153 8.72 9.89 9.24
C GLU A 153 7.48 10.42 9.92
N GLN A 154 6.73 11.31 9.25
CA GLN A 154 5.46 11.78 9.77
C GLN A 154 4.41 10.65 9.84
N ALA A 155 4.29 9.83 8.79
CA ALA A 155 3.34 8.72 8.77
C ALA A 155 3.60 7.70 9.90
N TYR A 156 4.86 7.45 10.23
CA TYR A 156 5.26 6.60 11.35
C TYR A 156 4.72 7.09 12.69
N LEU A 157 4.71 8.41 12.95
CA LEU A 157 4.17 8.97 14.19
C LEU A 157 2.69 8.64 14.39
N HIS A 158 1.94 8.46 13.31
CA HIS A 158 0.52 8.15 13.34
C HIS A 158 0.20 6.66 13.19
N TYR A 159 1.05 5.90 12.52
CA TYR A 159 0.85 4.48 12.19
C TYR A 159 2.11 3.65 12.46
N SER A 160 2.64 3.74 13.69
CA SER A 160 3.84 3.02 14.14
C SER A 160 3.73 1.49 14.03
N GLU A 161 2.51 0.96 13.95
CA GLU A 161 2.20 -0.45 13.72
C GLU A 161 2.56 -0.94 12.30
N ILE A 162 2.78 -0.03 11.35
CA ILE A 162 3.25 -0.38 10.01
C ILE A 162 4.78 -0.53 10.06
N GLU A 163 5.25 -1.77 10.19
CA GLU A 163 6.68 -2.15 10.31
C GLU A 163 7.58 -1.49 9.25
N TRP A 164 7.06 -1.35 8.02
CA TRP A 164 7.83 -0.79 6.90
C TRP A 164 8.35 0.63 7.19
N PHE A 165 7.54 1.49 7.82
CA PHE A 165 7.95 2.86 8.14
C PHE A 165 9.15 2.92 9.08
N ASN A 166 9.36 1.90 9.92
CA ASN A 166 10.47 1.84 10.86
C ASN A 166 11.75 1.26 10.22
N SER A 167 11.59 0.42 9.20
CA SER A 167 12.70 -0.25 8.51
C SER A 167 13.24 0.51 7.29
N CYS A 168 12.50 1.49 6.78
CA CYS A 168 12.82 2.17 5.53
C CYS A 168 13.96 3.17 5.72
N ASN A 169 15.09 2.94 5.05
CA ASN A 169 16.22 3.88 5.01
C ASN A 169 16.40 4.50 3.63
N LEU A 170 17.31 5.48 3.53
CA LEU A 170 17.56 6.23 2.29
C LEU A 170 17.98 5.34 1.12
N ASP A 171 18.77 4.29 1.35
CA ASP A 171 19.22 3.39 0.29
C ASP A 171 18.09 2.49 -0.21
N ASP A 172 17.23 2.03 0.69
CA ASP A 172 16.01 1.29 0.35
C ASP A 172 15.06 2.15 -0.48
N LEU A 173 14.87 3.42 -0.12
CA LEU A 173 14.07 4.35 -0.92
C LEU A 173 14.67 4.62 -2.28
N LYS A 174 15.98 4.89 -2.36
CA LYS A 174 16.65 5.06 -3.66
C LYS A 174 16.37 3.83 -4.53
N ASN A 175 16.57 2.63 -4.00
CA ASN A 175 16.29 1.38 -4.71
C ASN A 175 14.81 1.21 -5.09
N LEU A 176 13.89 1.64 -4.24
CA LEU A 176 12.46 1.65 -4.53
C LEU A 176 12.15 2.54 -5.73
N PHE A 177 12.60 3.79 -5.71
CA PHE A 177 12.45 4.75 -6.81
C PHE A 177 13.19 4.32 -8.09
N LYS A 178 14.32 3.60 -7.99
CA LYS A 178 14.95 2.98 -9.19
C LYS A 178 14.07 1.92 -9.85
N SER A 179 13.15 1.34 -9.10
CA SER A 179 12.44 0.12 -9.49
C SER A 179 10.99 0.33 -9.87
N ILE A 180 10.49 1.58 -9.84
CA ILE A 180 9.12 1.95 -10.24
C ILE A 180 9.01 2.22 -11.72
#